data_AF-I6D458-F1
#
_entry.id   AF-I6D458-F1
#
_cell.length_a   1.000
_cell.length_b   1.000
_cell.length_c   1.000
_cell.angle_alpha   90.00
_cell.angle_beta   90.00
_cell.angle_gamma   90.00
#
_symmetry.space_group_name_H-M   'P 1'
#
loop_
_entity.id
_entity.type
_entity.pdbx_description
1 polymer ?
#
loop_
_entity_poly.entity_id
_entity_poly.type
_entity_poly.pdbx_seq_one_letter_code
_entity_poly.pdbx_strand_id
1 'polypeptide(L)' 'MQQRLTQDLTQFLASLPEDDRIKAINEIRMAIHQVSPFREEPVDCVLWVKNSQLMPNDYNPNNVAPPEKTAAKIH' A
#
# COMPACT_ATOMS: atom_id res chain seq x y z
N MET A 1 -11.20 16.31 18.23
CA MET A 1 -9.74 16.06 18.10
C MET A 1 -9.40 15.30 16.83
N GLN A 2 -9.95 14.10 16.59
CA GLN A 2 -9.65 13.30 15.38
C GLN A 2 -9.84 14.08 14.07
N GLN A 3 -10.98 14.76 13.90
CA GLN A 3 -11.26 15.58 12.71
C GLN A 3 -10.20 16.68 12.48
N ARG A 4 -9.71 17.30 13.56
CA ARG A 4 -8.67 18.33 13.50
C ARG A 4 -7.33 17.73 13.07
N LEU A 5 -6.94 16.57 13.63
CA LEU A 5 -5.73 15.87 13.22
C LEU A 5 -5.77 15.47 11.74
N THR A 6 -6.92 14.98 11.27
CA THR A 6 -7.11 14.65 9.87
C THR A 6 -6.97 15.89 8.98
N GLN A 7 -7.56 17.03 9.38
CA GLN A 7 -7.45 18.29 8.64
C GLN A 7 -6.01 18.83 8.63
N ASP A 8 -5.32 18.84 9.77
CA ASP A 8 -3.94 19.32 9.87
C ASP A 8 -3.01 18.45 9.00
N LEU A 9 -3.21 17.13 9.03
CA LEU A 9 -2.45 16.18 8.23
C LEU A 9 -2.69 16.37 6.72
N THR A 10 -3.94 16.49 6.28
CA THR A 10 -4.23 16.66 4.85
C THR A 10 -3.76 18.00 4.33
N GLN A 11 -3.84 19.06 5.15
CA GLN A 11 -3.30 20.37 4.81
C GLN A 11 -1.77 20.35 4.67
N PHE A 12 -1.08 19.66 5.60
CA PHE A 12 0.37 19.45 5.50
C PHE A 12 0.73 18.69 4.23
N LEU A 13 0.06 17.57 3.93
CA LEU A 13 0.34 16.79 2.72
C LEU A 13 0.09 17.60 1.44
N ALA A 14 -0.95 18.44 1.42
CA ALA A 14 -1.28 19.29 0.27
C ALA A 14 -0.25 20.38 0.00
N SER A 15 0.53 20.81 0.99
CA SER A 15 1.57 21.83 0.81
C SER A 15 2.86 21.27 0.20
N LEU A 16 3.05 19.95 0.23
CA LEU A 16 4.24 19.29 -0.31
C LEU A 16 4.19 19.17 -1.85
N PRO A 17 5.34 19.25 -2.53
CA PRO A 17 5.50 18.80 -3.92
C PRO A 17 5.08 17.33 -4.08
N GLU A 18 4.71 16.92 -5.29
CA GLU A 18 4.11 15.60 -5.55
C GLU A 18 4.98 14.43 -5.04
N ASP A 19 6.28 14.44 -5.37
CA ASP A 19 7.21 13.39 -4.95
C ASP A 19 7.33 13.29 -3.41
N ASP A 20 7.45 14.43 -2.74
CA ASP A 20 7.57 14.50 -1.27
C ASP A 20 6.25 14.13 -0.59
N ARG A 21 5.11 14.50 -1.20
CA ARG A 21 3.77 14.12 -0.74
C ARG A 21 3.60 12.60 -0.78
N ILE A 22 3.99 11.96 -1.88
CA ILE A 22 3.93 10.50 -2.03
C ILE A 22 4.80 9.83 -0.96
N LYS A 23 6.02 10.32 -0.74
CA LYS A 23 6.92 9.81 0.29
C LYS A 23 6.32 9.95 1.69
N ALA A 24 5.82 11.14 2.03
CA ALA A 24 5.19 11.39 3.33
C ALA A 24 3.96 10.50 3.56
N ILE A 25 3.12 10.30 2.54
CA ILE A 25 1.96 9.40 2.62
C ILE A 25 2.40 7.96 2.92
N ASN A 26 3.45 7.47 2.24
CA ASN A 26 3.97 6.12 2.49
C ASN A 26 4.49 5.97 3.93
N GLU A 27 5.26 6.94 4.43
CA GLU A 27 5.76 6.93 5.81
C GLU A 27 4.63 6.91 6.85
N ILE A 28 3.58 7.72 6.63
CA ILE A 28 2.39 7.74 7.50
C ILE A 28 1.66 6.40 7.45
N ARG A 29 1.47 5.81 6.27
CA ARG A 29 0.84 4.49 6.13
C ARG A 29 1.61 3.40 6.88
N MET A 30 2.95 3.43 6.84
CA MET A 30 3.77 2.51 7.62
C MET A 30 3.61 2.72 9.12
N ALA A 31 3.54 3.97 9.59
CA ALA A 31 3.32 4.27 11.00
C ALA A 31 1.93 3.80 11.48
N ILE A 32 0.90 3.96 10.66
CA ILE A 32 -0.46 3.46 10.97
C ILE A 32 -0.48 1.92 10.98
N HIS A 33 0.19 1.27 10.03
CA HIS A 33 0.30 -0.19 9.97
C HIS A 33 0.88 -0.79 11.26
N GLN A 34 1.86 -0.13 11.89
CA GLN A 34 2.46 -0.60 13.15
C GLN A 34 1.46 -0.72 14.31
N VAL A 35 0.40 0.09 14.30
CA VAL A 35 -0.67 0.08 15.30
C VAL A 35 -1.96 -0.57 14.80
N SER A 36 -1.97 -1.10 13.57
CA SER A 36 -3.14 -1.74 13.00
C SER A 36 -3.39 -3.11 13.65
N PRO A 37 -4.65 -3.43 13.99
CA PRO A 37 -5.01 -4.79 14.41
C PRO A 37 -4.87 -5.82 13.26
N PHE A 38 -4.73 -5.37 12.01
CA PHE A 38 -4.58 -6.23 10.82
C PHE A 38 -3.17 -6.19 10.24
N ARG A 39 -2.15 -5.80 11.02
CA ARG A 39 -0.76 -5.69 10.52
C ARG A 39 -0.18 -6.97 9.91
N GLU A 40 -0.77 -8.14 10.19
CA GLU A 40 -0.35 -9.43 9.61
C GLU A 40 -1.01 -9.69 8.25
N GLU A 41 -2.02 -8.91 7.90
CA GLU A 41 -2.72 -9.01 6.62
C GLU A 41 -1.95 -8.24 5.53
N PRO A 42 -1.69 -8.87 4.37
CA PRO A 42 -0.88 -8.27 3.30
C PRO A 42 -1.50 -7.01 2.67
N VAL A 43 -2.81 -6.79 2.90
CA VAL A 43 -3.56 -5.64 2.37
C VAL A 43 -3.59 -4.44 3.32
N ASP A 44 -3.09 -4.58 4.55
CA ASP A 44 -3.16 -3.53 5.57
C ASP A 44 -2.28 -2.32 5.24
N CYS A 45 -1.16 -2.53 4.54
CA CYS A 45 -0.23 -1.46 4.16
C CYS A 45 0.13 -1.50 2.66
N VAL A 46 -0.59 -0.70 1.86
CA VAL A 46 -0.30 -0.52 0.43
C VAL A 46 0.48 0.78 0.22
N LEU A 47 1.69 0.66 -0.34
CA LEU A 47 2.59 1.78 -0.61
C LEU A 47 2.64 2.12 -2.10
N TRP A 48 2.78 3.40 -2.42
CA TRP A 48 3.04 3.83 -3.79
C TRP A 48 4.52 3.71 -4.12
N VAL A 49 4.83 3.08 -5.25
CA VAL A 49 6.19 2.92 -5.76
C VAL A 49 6.25 3.54 -7.15
N LYS A 50 7.35 4.25 -7.47
CA LYS A 50 7.52 4.84 -8.79
C LYS A 50 7.60 3.74 -9.85
N ASN A 51 6.89 3.91 -10.97
CA ASN A 51 6.86 2.94 -12.05
C ASN A 51 8.28 2.62 -12.59
N SER A 52 9.18 3.60 -12.60
CA SER A 52 10.59 3.40 -13.01
C SER A 52 11.37 2.40 -12.15
N GLN A 53 10.85 2.00 -10.98
CA GLN A 53 11.45 1.00 -10.09
C GLN A 53 10.78 -0.37 -10.22
N LEU A 54 9.75 -0.49 -11.05
CA LEU A 54 9.02 -1.73 -11.28
C LEU A 54 9.49 -2.37 -12.58
N MET A 55 9.91 -3.63 -12.48
CA MET A 55 9.97 -4.49 -13.65
C MET A 55 8.53 -4.87 -14.02
N PRO A 56 8.13 -4.80 -15.31
CA PRO A 56 6.87 -5.36 -15.74
C PRO A 56 6.78 -6.81 -15.27
N ASN A 57 5.68 -7.18 -14.60
CA ASN A 57 5.41 -8.58 -14.34
C ASN A 57 4.72 -9.14 -15.58
N ASP A 58 5.25 -10.21 -16.16
CA ASP A 58 4.65 -10.94 -17.29
C ASP A 58 3.39 -11.75 -16.87
N TYR A 59 2.72 -11.32 -15.80
CA TYR A 59 1.51 -11.94 -15.28
C TYR A 59 0.36 -11.74 -16.25
N ASN A 60 0.05 -12.79 -17.00
CA ASN A 60 -1.10 -12.88 -17.87
C ASN A 60 -2.22 -13.67 -17.13
N PRO A 61 -3.30 -13.01 -16.66
CA PRO A 61 -4.40 -13.70 -15.98
C PRO A 61 -5.18 -14.68 -16.87
N ASN A 62 -4.96 -14.66 -18.20
CA ASN A 62 -5.49 -15.67 -19.13
C ASN A 62 -4.55 -16.87 -19.29
N ASN A 63 -3.30 -16.78 -18.83
CA ASN A 63 -2.34 -17.87 -18.78
C ASN A 63 -2.14 -18.33 -17.34
N VAL A 64 -3.26 -18.57 -16.65
CA VAL A 64 -3.27 -19.29 -15.39
C VAL A 64 -2.74 -20.70 -15.64
N ALA A 65 -1.77 -21.13 -14.83
CA ALA A 65 -1.25 -22.49 -14.90
C ALA A 65 -2.39 -23.52 -14.87
N PRO A 66 -2.26 -24.66 -15.58
CA PRO A 66 -3.29 -25.70 -15.58
C PRO A 66 -3.67 -26.12 -14.15
N PRO A 67 -4.92 -26.54 -13.92
CA PRO A 67 -5.58 -26.64 -12.60
C PRO A 67 -5.07 -27.75 -11.67
N GLU A 68 -3.79 -28.12 -11.73
CA GLU A 68 -3.18 -29.12 -10.83
C GLU A 68 -2.36 -28.53 -9.68
N LYS A 69 -2.39 -27.22 -9.45
CA LYS A 69 -1.87 -26.64 -8.20
C LYS A 69 -2.88 -25.68 -7.58
N THR A 70 -4.04 -26.25 -7.24
CA THR A 70 -5.01 -25.66 -6.33
C THR A 70 -4.30 -25.18 -5.07
N ALA A 71 -4.56 -23.91 -4.74
CA ALA A 71 -4.34 -23.24 -3.47
C ALA A 71 -4.01 -24.21 -2.32
N ALA A 72 -2.81 -24.07 -1.76
CA ALA A 72 -2.52 -24.63 -0.45
C ALA A 72 -3.56 -24.07 0.52
N LYS A 73 -4.43 -24.97 0.98
CA LYS A 73 -5.49 -24.73 1.93
C LYS A 73 -4.92 -24.05 3.17
N ILE A 74 -5.38 -22.84 3.45
CA ILE A 74 -5.27 -22.23 4.77
C ILE A 74 -6.11 -23.11 5.70
N HIS A 75 -5.47 -23.76 6.66
CA HIS A 75 -6.13 -24.42 7.80
C HIS A 75 -6.38 -23.40 8.90
#